data_AF-A0A6J4E927-F1
#
_entry.id   AF-A0A6J4E927-F1
#
_cell.length_a   1.000
_cell.length_b   1.000
_cell.length_c   1.000
_cell.angle_alpha   90.00
_cell.angle_beta   90.00
_cell.angle_gamma   90.00
#
_symmetry.space_group_name_H-M   'P 1'
#
loop_
_entity.id
_entity.type
_entity.pdbx_description
1 polymer ?
#
loop_
_entity_poly.entity_id
_entity_poly.type
_entity_poly.pdbx_seq_one_letter_code
_entity_poly.pdbx_strand_id
1 'polypeptide(L)'
;MLSLLALLTAPPAPAAPDPRPDAFDLLTHNAFFLTPLPFKFSWNNQERARLMTRADYVEGRDLIIFNELFDNTASDILLNGLKDRYPHQTPVLGRATSGWDESTGNPAAKPEDGGVAIVSRWPIVRRVQYLYRDACGADALANKGFVYVKVMRGERPFHVIATHTQAADAACPDGGQAVRESQFREMRAFIDRQNIPANEVLFVGGDLNVVRGSAEYPRVLAQLDLREPDSYAGAPATWDTRRNGVTGYQYPYKDNGPGTPPTNPPEYLDYILVSSSHGQVSYWHNQALDIPSPRWSASDGVNTWHYQDYSDHYPVAAFTYADPQRTPQRAFKPTDNRYARVVLRSLDNGNALRTGAKATNWVTVTGNGRDDASTFSLNDWDHFASFCVRNGDYVTLESRAYPGYFLTWYEHGAGKWGYYPAAGKPSRHLRVQIDNDQGQCLKDGDQVAFIDYSGQRPLPGRDYYLKIWPDGAWKDHLFLWGEAQDASRFRVEVAPTAVYENWYDRLRF
;
A
#
# COMPACT_ATOMS: atom_id res chain seq x y z
N MET A 1 -42.88 12.82 59.33
CA MET A 1 -42.04 11.62 59.16
C MET A 1 -41.82 11.39 57.68
N LEU A 2 -40.67 11.82 57.14
CA LEU A 2 -40.22 11.41 55.80
C LEU A 2 -38.97 10.55 56.00
N SER A 3 -39.08 9.27 55.66
CA SER A 3 -37.97 8.32 55.71
C SER A 3 -37.10 8.48 54.46
N LEU A 4 -35.82 8.79 54.67
CA LEU A 4 -34.78 8.70 53.65
C LEU A 4 -34.43 7.21 53.44
N LEU A 5 -34.75 6.64 52.28
CA LEU A 5 -34.24 5.34 51.87
C LEU A 5 -32.88 5.56 51.18
N ALA A 6 -31.81 5.12 51.84
CA ALA A 6 -30.49 5.03 51.20
C ALA A 6 -30.45 3.81 50.28
N LEU A 7 -30.35 4.04 48.96
CA LEU A 7 -30.05 2.99 47.99
C LEU A 7 -28.57 2.63 48.12
N LEU A 8 -28.29 1.48 48.75
CA LEU A 8 -26.98 0.83 48.69
C LEU A 8 -26.80 0.24 47.29
N THR A 9 -25.93 0.84 46.49
CA THR A 9 -25.46 0.26 45.22
C THR A 9 -24.52 -0.90 45.53
N ALA A 10 -24.91 -2.11 45.14
CA ALA A 10 -24.03 -3.28 45.22
C ALA A 10 -22.77 -3.07 44.35
N PRO A 11 -21.59 -3.53 44.78
CA PRO A 11 -20.39 -3.47 43.97
C PRO A 11 -20.58 -4.27 42.66
N PRO A 12 -19.98 -3.83 41.54
CA PRO A 12 -20.05 -4.56 40.29
C PRO A 12 -19.48 -5.96 40.46
N ALA A 13 -20.18 -6.97 39.94
CA ALA A 13 -19.69 -8.34 39.93
C ALA A 13 -18.35 -8.41 39.18
N PRO A 14 -17.38 -9.25 39.63
CA PRO A 14 -16.14 -9.44 38.91
C PRO A 14 -16.43 -9.94 37.48
N ALA A 15 -15.80 -9.31 36.49
CA ALA A 15 -15.92 -9.72 35.10
C ALA A 15 -15.53 -11.20 34.96
N ALA A 16 -16.33 -11.97 34.23
CA ALA A 16 -16.02 -13.37 33.96
C ALA A 16 -14.61 -13.48 33.34
N PRO A 17 -13.80 -14.48 33.72
CA PRO A 17 -12.47 -14.65 33.16
C PRO A 17 -12.56 -14.81 31.63
N ASP A 18 -11.69 -14.09 30.94
CA ASP A 18 -11.57 -14.10 29.50
C ASP A 18 -11.37 -15.55 28.99
N PRO A 19 -12.30 -16.09 28.19
CA PRO A 19 -12.28 -17.49 27.77
C PRO A 19 -11.06 -17.85 26.90
N ARG A 20 -10.31 -16.86 26.39
CA ARG A 20 -9.05 -17.07 25.68
C ARG A 20 -7.99 -16.11 26.22
N PRO A 21 -7.27 -16.49 27.29
CA PRO A 21 -6.35 -15.59 27.97
C PRO A 21 -5.14 -15.17 27.12
N ASP A 22 -4.84 -15.90 26.05
CA ASP A 22 -3.83 -15.62 25.04
C ASP A 22 -4.42 -15.11 23.71
N ALA A 23 -5.70 -14.71 23.65
CA ALA A 23 -6.28 -14.13 22.45
C ALA A 23 -5.77 -12.69 22.23
N PHE A 24 -4.82 -12.49 21.32
CA PHE A 24 -4.27 -11.18 20.96
C PHE A 24 -4.65 -10.82 19.52
N ASP A 25 -4.97 -9.55 19.26
CA ASP A 25 -5.26 -9.00 17.92
C ASP A 25 -4.54 -7.64 17.75
N LEU A 26 -3.36 -7.67 17.13
CA LEU A 26 -2.49 -6.52 16.90
C LEU A 26 -2.46 -6.18 15.40
N LEU A 27 -2.03 -4.96 15.09
CA LEU A 27 -1.87 -4.49 13.72
C LEU A 27 -0.60 -3.66 13.60
N THR A 28 0.12 -3.78 12.49
CA THR A 28 1.17 -2.82 12.11
C THR A 28 0.90 -2.25 10.72
N HIS A 29 1.19 -0.98 10.50
CA HIS A 29 1.08 -0.33 9.21
C HIS A 29 2.12 0.79 9.06
N ASN A 30 3.05 0.64 8.12
CA ASN A 30 3.81 1.78 7.60
C ASN A 30 2.85 2.68 6.81
N ALA A 31 2.60 3.89 7.30
CA ALA A 31 1.57 4.80 6.80
C ALA A 31 2.07 5.73 5.69
N PHE A 32 3.39 5.78 5.45
CA PHE A 32 4.01 6.58 4.40
C PHE A 32 3.67 8.08 4.48
N PHE A 33 3.58 8.67 5.66
CA PHE A 33 3.35 10.12 5.80
C PHE A 33 4.67 10.88 5.67
N LEU A 34 5.32 10.75 4.50
CA LEU A 34 6.56 11.46 4.19
C LEU A 34 6.40 12.97 4.35
N THR A 35 7.44 13.64 4.81
CA THR A 35 7.43 15.09 4.99
C THR A 35 7.17 15.82 3.67
N PRO A 36 6.09 16.64 3.61
CA PRO A 36 5.77 17.38 2.40
C PRO A 36 6.90 18.35 2.05
N LEU A 37 7.41 18.23 0.83
CA LEU A 37 8.42 19.14 0.31
C LEU A 37 7.76 20.09 -0.72
N PRO A 38 7.95 21.41 -0.60
CA PRO A 38 7.37 22.37 -1.53
C PRO A 38 7.87 22.11 -2.95
N PHE A 39 6.97 22.26 -3.93
CA PHE A 39 7.24 22.02 -5.36
C PHE A 39 7.65 20.58 -5.71
N LYS A 40 7.45 19.62 -4.79
CA LYS A 40 7.54 18.18 -5.07
C LYS A 40 6.14 17.56 -5.13
N PHE A 41 6.12 16.29 -5.54
CA PHE A 41 4.93 15.45 -5.55
C PHE A 41 4.27 15.42 -4.16
N SER A 42 2.99 15.78 -4.12
CA SER A 42 2.14 15.78 -2.94
C SER A 42 1.37 14.47 -2.85
N TRP A 43 1.69 13.67 -1.84
CA TRP A 43 1.01 12.42 -1.48
C TRP A 43 -0.27 12.61 -0.66
N ASN A 44 -0.70 13.85 -0.46
CA ASN A 44 -1.93 14.20 0.24
C ASN A 44 -2.11 13.46 1.58
N ASN A 45 -1.05 13.45 2.40
CA ASN A 45 -0.95 12.69 3.65
C ASN A 45 -2.15 12.94 4.58
N GLN A 46 -2.63 14.18 4.66
CA GLN A 46 -3.77 14.52 5.51
C GLN A 46 -5.06 13.81 5.07
N GLU A 47 -5.32 13.69 3.77
CA GLU A 47 -6.50 12.95 3.30
C GLU A 47 -6.36 11.46 3.57
N ARG A 48 -5.17 10.89 3.32
CA ARG A 48 -4.90 9.48 3.66
C ARG A 48 -5.03 9.22 5.15
N ALA A 49 -4.58 10.11 6.02
CA ALA A 49 -4.80 10.04 7.45
C ALA A 49 -6.29 9.98 7.81
N ARG A 50 -7.12 10.87 7.24
CA ARG A 50 -8.58 10.83 7.44
C ARG A 50 -9.20 9.54 6.92
N LEU A 51 -8.74 9.02 5.79
CA LEU A 51 -9.20 7.73 5.27
C LEU A 51 -8.83 6.57 6.22
N MET A 52 -7.58 6.53 6.71
CA MET A 52 -7.13 5.51 7.66
C MET A 52 -7.92 5.54 8.96
N THR A 53 -8.31 6.72 9.48
CA THR A 53 -9.15 6.80 10.69
C THR A 53 -10.51 6.13 10.53
N ARG A 54 -11.01 5.94 9.30
CA ARG A 54 -12.33 5.36 9.01
C ARG A 54 -12.24 3.96 8.40
N ALA A 55 -11.04 3.39 8.34
CA ALA A 55 -10.82 2.13 7.65
C ALA A 55 -11.18 0.92 8.53
N ASP A 56 -11.93 -0.03 7.98
CA ASP A 56 -12.37 -1.20 8.75
C ASP A 56 -11.21 -2.03 9.32
N TYR A 57 -10.05 -2.04 8.66
CA TYR A 57 -8.90 -2.84 9.11
C TYR A 57 -8.30 -2.34 10.44
N VAL A 58 -8.53 -1.08 10.83
CA VAL A 58 -8.08 -0.53 12.12
C VAL A 58 -9.07 -0.81 13.25
N GLU A 59 -10.26 -1.34 12.96
CA GLU A 59 -11.28 -1.58 13.99
C GLU A 59 -10.97 -2.83 14.83
N GLY A 60 -11.44 -2.83 16.07
CA GLY A 60 -11.48 -4.05 16.87
C GLY A 60 -10.15 -4.48 17.50
N ARG A 61 -9.00 -3.93 17.06
CA ARG A 61 -7.65 -4.30 17.53
C ARG A 61 -7.41 -4.00 19.01
N ASP A 62 -6.51 -4.73 19.64
CA ASP A 62 -5.98 -4.45 20.98
C ASP A 62 -4.97 -3.29 20.95
N LEU A 63 -4.12 -3.28 19.93
CA LEU A 63 -3.03 -2.33 19.75
C LEU A 63 -2.65 -2.22 18.27
N ILE A 64 -2.30 -1.00 17.84
CA ILE A 64 -1.84 -0.72 16.48
C ILE A 64 -0.48 -0.01 16.54
N ILE A 65 0.46 -0.50 15.73
CA ILE A 65 1.76 0.09 15.46
C ILE A 65 1.66 0.86 14.15
N PHE A 66 2.13 2.11 14.15
CA PHE A 66 2.29 2.89 12.93
C PHE A 66 3.76 3.24 12.71
N ASN A 67 4.21 3.15 11.46
CA ASN A 67 5.51 3.64 11.00
C ASN A 67 5.33 4.79 9.98
N GLU A 68 6.41 5.53 9.74
CA GLU A 68 6.49 6.69 8.84
C GLU A 68 5.45 7.79 9.09
N LEU A 69 5.12 8.04 10.36
CA LEU A 69 4.31 9.18 10.79
C LEU A 69 5.11 10.51 10.81
N PHE A 70 5.88 10.80 9.76
CA PHE A 70 6.80 11.95 9.72
C PHE A 70 6.09 13.30 9.56
N ASP A 71 5.09 13.42 8.69
CA ASP A 71 4.26 14.63 8.56
C ASP A 71 3.42 14.85 9.83
N ASN A 72 3.90 15.75 10.69
CA ASN A 72 3.24 16.13 11.94
C ASN A 72 1.72 16.35 11.80
N THR A 73 1.27 17.04 10.74
CA THR A 73 -0.16 17.36 10.59
C THR A 73 -0.97 16.10 10.26
N ALA A 74 -0.48 15.25 9.36
CA ALA A 74 -1.14 14.00 9.02
C ALA A 74 -1.11 13.02 10.19
N SER A 75 0.01 12.92 10.91
CA SER A 75 0.13 12.10 12.12
C SER A 75 -0.84 12.55 13.21
N ASP A 76 -0.98 13.86 13.43
CA ASP A 76 -1.93 14.39 14.41
C ASP A 76 -3.38 14.11 14.01
N ILE A 77 -3.73 14.21 12.72
CA ILE A 77 -5.06 13.82 12.22
C ILE A 77 -5.33 12.34 12.52
N LEU A 78 -4.38 11.46 12.20
CA LEU A 78 -4.53 10.03 12.42
C LEU A 78 -4.66 9.70 13.90
N LEU A 79 -3.69 10.11 14.72
CA LEU A 79 -3.64 9.81 16.15
C LEU A 79 -4.87 10.37 16.88
N ASN A 80 -5.25 11.62 16.62
CA ASN A 80 -6.46 12.21 17.22
C ASN A 80 -7.74 11.51 16.74
N GLY A 81 -7.84 11.17 15.46
CA GLY A 81 -9.02 10.47 14.90
C GLY A 81 -9.18 9.03 15.39
N LEU A 82 -8.15 8.45 16.00
CA LEU A 82 -8.21 7.12 16.62
C LEU A 82 -8.50 7.15 18.13
N LYS A 83 -8.46 8.32 18.80
CA LYS A 83 -8.55 8.42 20.29
C LYS A 83 -9.81 7.81 20.89
N ASP A 84 -10.95 7.89 20.21
CA ASP A 84 -12.21 7.35 20.73
C ASP A 84 -12.19 5.82 20.87
N ARG A 85 -11.41 5.14 20.01
CA ARG A 85 -11.25 3.67 20.02
C ARG A 85 -9.96 3.22 20.70
N TYR A 86 -8.93 4.06 20.62
CA TYR A 86 -7.57 3.82 21.11
C TYR A 86 -7.09 5.01 21.96
N PRO A 87 -7.63 5.18 23.18
CA PRO A 87 -7.36 6.37 24.00
C PRO A 87 -5.95 6.40 24.60
N HIS A 88 -5.26 5.27 24.62
CA HIS A 88 -3.90 5.15 25.18
C HIS A 88 -2.88 5.17 24.05
N GLN A 89 -2.19 6.28 23.89
CA GLN A 89 -1.27 6.49 22.76
C GLN A 89 0.10 6.95 23.25
N THR A 90 1.14 6.59 22.50
CA THR A 90 2.47 7.20 22.66
C THR A 90 2.57 8.47 21.82
N PRO A 91 3.48 9.41 22.16
CA PRO A 91 3.95 10.38 21.19
C PRO A 91 4.59 9.69 19.97
N VAL A 92 4.83 10.45 18.90
CA VAL A 92 5.67 9.98 17.80
C VAL A 92 7.14 9.99 18.24
N LEU A 93 7.82 8.87 18.01
CA LEU A 93 9.23 8.63 18.30
C LEU A 93 10.12 9.79 17.79
N GLY A 94 11.04 10.28 18.62
CA GLY A 94 12.05 11.26 18.20
C GLY A 94 11.53 12.68 17.96
N ARG A 95 10.22 12.94 18.08
CA ARG A 95 9.61 14.27 17.91
C ARG A 95 9.80 15.18 19.13
N ALA A 96 9.66 14.60 20.32
CA ALA A 96 9.87 15.28 21.60
C ALA A 96 10.21 14.27 22.70
N THR A 97 10.76 14.76 23.81
CA THR A 97 10.96 13.96 25.04
C THR A 97 9.75 14.01 25.97
N SER A 98 8.87 15.00 25.82
CA SER A 98 7.63 15.12 26.60
C SER A 98 6.67 13.97 26.30
N GLY A 99 6.05 13.43 27.34
CA GLY A 99 5.09 12.34 27.21
C GLY A 99 5.74 10.95 27.15
N TRP A 100 7.05 10.83 27.39
CA TRP A 100 7.77 9.58 27.56
C TRP A 100 8.17 9.38 29.03
N ASP A 101 8.11 8.14 29.53
CA ASP A 101 8.66 7.85 30.87
C ASP A 101 10.18 7.83 30.85
N GLU A 102 10.76 7.46 29.70
CA GLU A 102 12.20 7.41 29.48
C GLU A 102 12.52 7.67 28.00
N SER A 103 13.62 8.38 27.73
CA SER A 103 14.14 8.65 26.38
C SER A 103 15.63 8.32 26.36
N THR A 104 16.02 7.35 25.54
CA THR A 104 17.37 6.77 25.53
C THR A 104 17.92 6.59 24.11
N GLY A 105 19.15 6.07 23.99
CA GLY A 105 19.82 5.89 22.70
C GLY A 105 20.66 7.11 22.32
N ASN A 106 20.55 7.54 21.06
CA ASN A 106 21.32 8.67 20.51
C ASN A 106 20.42 9.84 20.08
N PRO A 107 19.98 10.72 21.02
CA PRO A 107 19.22 11.90 20.67
C PRO A 107 20.10 12.90 19.91
N ALA A 108 19.89 12.99 18.60
CA ALA A 108 20.55 13.94 17.73
C ALA A 108 19.55 14.99 17.22
N ALA A 109 20.04 16.22 17.00
CA ALA A 109 19.28 17.25 16.31
C ALA A 109 19.22 16.90 14.82
N LYS A 110 18.21 16.11 14.46
CA LYS A 110 17.92 15.68 13.09
C LYS A 110 16.73 16.47 12.54
N PRO A 111 16.67 16.69 11.21
CA PRO A 111 15.56 17.42 10.59
C PRO A 111 14.24 16.66 10.69
N GLU A 112 14.26 15.33 10.85
CA GLU A 112 13.07 14.50 10.91
C GLU A 112 12.99 13.65 12.19
N ASP A 113 11.76 13.39 12.64
CA ASP A 113 11.50 12.46 13.73
C ASP A 113 11.62 10.98 13.30
N GLY A 114 11.29 10.04 14.18
CA GLY A 114 11.40 8.60 13.90
C GLY A 114 10.17 7.98 13.26
N GLY A 115 9.05 8.69 13.21
CA GLY A 115 7.82 8.26 12.55
C GLY A 115 7.11 7.05 13.19
N VAL A 116 7.52 6.59 14.37
CA VAL A 116 6.92 5.42 15.04
C VAL A 116 5.98 5.86 16.16
N ALA A 117 4.76 5.32 16.19
CA ALA A 117 3.85 5.50 17.32
C ALA A 117 3.02 4.24 17.57
N ILE A 118 2.50 4.11 18.80
CA ILE A 118 1.60 3.05 19.21
C ILE A 118 0.29 3.67 19.70
N VAL A 119 -0.84 3.09 19.30
CA VAL A 119 -2.16 3.36 19.88
C VAL A 119 -2.76 2.07 20.43
N SER A 120 -3.41 2.13 21.59
CA SER A 120 -3.95 0.95 22.27
C SER A 120 -5.33 1.21 22.88
N ARG A 121 -6.17 0.18 22.83
CA ARG A 121 -7.43 0.11 23.58
C ARG A 121 -7.17 -0.04 25.09
N TRP A 122 -6.03 -0.63 25.44
CA TRP A 122 -5.67 -0.99 26.81
C TRP A 122 -4.68 0.03 27.39
N PRO A 123 -4.71 0.28 28.72
CA PRO A 123 -3.81 1.23 29.36
C PRO A 123 -2.32 0.95 29.11
N ILE A 124 -1.61 1.94 28.57
CA ILE A 124 -0.15 1.96 28.48
C ILE A 124 0.41 2.51 29.79
N VAL A 125 0.97 1.63 30.62
CA VAL A 125 1.50 1.95 31.96
C VAL A 125 2.99 2.26 31.98
N ARG A 126 3.71 1.92 30.91
CA ARG A 126 5.08 2.38 30.67
C ARG A 126 5.28 2.62 29.18
N ARG A 127 5.96 3.70 28.80
CA ARG A 127 6.34 4.04 27.43
C ARG A 127 7.76 4.59 27.41
N VAL A 128 8.61 3.98 26.59
CA VAL A 128 10.02 4.35 26.43
C VAL A 128 10.30 4.55 24.95
N GLN A 129 11.04 5.59 24.61
CA GLN A 129 11.64 5.72 23.28
C GLN A 129 13.13 5.45 23.31
N TYR A 130 13.62 4.80 22.26
CA TYR A 130 15.04 4.54 22.03
C TYR A 130 15.40 4.97 20.61
N LEU A 131 16.39 5.85 20.47
CA LEU A 131 16.88 6.34 19.18
C LEU A 131 18.15 5.60 18.76
N TYR A 132 18.15 5.00 17.58
CA TYR A 132 19.28 4.21 17.08
C TYR A 132 20.53 5.08 16.89
N ARG A 133 21.71 4.46 17.09
CA ARG A 133 22.99 5.12 16.88
C ARG A 133 23.38 5.15 15.42
N ASP A 134 23.27 3.98 14.77
CA ASP A 134 23.71 3.78 13.40
C ASP A 134 22.58 4.03 12.40
N ALA A 135 22.92 4.74 11.33
CA ALA A 135 22.05 5.05 10.21
C ALA A 135 22.91 5.28 8.96
N CYS A 136 22.30 5.13 7.78
CA CYS A 136 22.95 5.34 6.50
C CYS A 136 21.97 5.92 5.46
N GLY A 137 22.48 6.59 4.44
CA GLY A 137 21.67 7.15 3.36
C GLY A 137 20.68 8.20 3.84
N ALA A 138 19.47 8.21 3.26
CA ALA A 138 18.43 9.17 3.63
C ALA A 138 18.00 9.05 5.11
N ASP A 139 18.02 7.83 5.66
CA ASP A 139 17.62 7.54 7.05
C ASP A 139 18.53 8.23 8.09
N ALA A 140 19.74 8.64 7.72
CA ALA A 140 20.62 9.42 8.59
C ALA A 140 20.00 10.77 9.01
N LEU A 141 19.02 11.28 8.25
CA LEU A 141 18.28 12.51 8.51
C LEU A 141 17.09 12.35 9.47
N ALA A 142 16.75 11.12 9.85
CA ALA A 142 15.62 10.81 10.72
C ALA A 142 16.07 10.24 12.07
N ASN A 143 15.35 10.59 13.14
CA ASN A 143 15.53 10.01 14.47
C ASN A 143 14.87 8.61 14.57
N LYS A 144 15.25 7.71 13.64
CA LYS A 144 14.79 6.31 13.64
C LYS A 144 15.22 5.57 14.92
N GLY A 145 14.45 4.57 15.29
CA GLY A 145 14.52 3.95 16.60
C GLY A 145 13.36 3.00 16.85
N PHE A 146 13.10 2.72 18.12
CA PHE A 146 11.94 1.95 18.55
C PHE A 146 11.23 2.56 19.74
N VAL A 147 9.94 2.24 19.85
CA VAL A 147 9.04 2.56 20.94
C VAL A 147 8.76 1.28 21.71
N TYR A 148 9.03 1.27 23.01
CA TYR A 148 8.64 0.20 23.91
C TYR A 148 7.45 0.61 24.77
N VAL A 149 6.46 -0.27 24.91
CA VAL A 149 5.35 -0.10 25.84
C VAL A 149 5.11 -1.34 26.69
N LYS A 150 4.74 -1.12 27.96
CA LYS A 150 4.07 -2.11 28.80
C LYS A 150 2.58 -1.76 28.86
N VAL A 151 1.73 -2.71 28.49
CA VAL A 151 0.29 -2.53 28.35
C VAL A 151 -0.44 -3.45 29.33
N MET A 152 -1.48 -2.94 30.00
CA MET A 152 -2.28 -3.71 30.95
C MET A 152 -3.63 -4.10 30.35
N ARG A 153 -3.82 -5.39 30.04
CA ARG A 153 -5.14 -5.96 29.69
C ARG A 153 -5.77 -6.57 30.93
N GLY A 154 -6.53 -5.76 31.66
CA GLY A 154 -6.93 -6.10 33.03
C GLY A 154 -5.68 -6.21 33.91
N GLU A 155 -5.54 -7.32 34.63
CA GLU A 155 -4.36 -7.59 35.47
C GLU A 155 -3.20 -8.26 34.72
N ARG A 156 -3.36 -8.53 33.41
CA ARG A 156 -2.36 -9.23 32.59
C ARG A 156 -1.54 -8.24 31.76
N PRO A 157 -0.25 -8.07 32.06
CA PRO A 157 0.63 -7.26 31.24
C PRO A 157 1.05 -7.98 29.95
N PHE A 158 1.25 -7.20 28.90
CA PHE A 158 2.03 -7.60 27.74
C PHE A 158 2.89 -6.44 27.26
N HIS A 159 3.90 -6.75 26.46
CA HIS A 159 4.92 -5.82 26.02
C HIS A 159 4.95 -5.74 24.50
N VAL A 160 5.19 -4.54 23.98
CA VAL A 160 5.37 -4.32 22.56
C VAL A 160 6.58 -3.43 22.33
N ILE A 161 7.46 -3.83 21.42
CA ILE A 161 8.46 -2.97 20.80
C ILE A 161 8.01 -2.72 19.36
N ALA A 162 7.68 -1.47 19.06
CA ALA A 162 7.40 -0.98 17.71
C ALA A 162 8.64 -0.34 17.11
N THR A 163 9.04 -0.70 15.89
CA THR A 163 10.25 -0.15 15.26
C THR A 163 10.03 0.16 13.78
N HIS A 164 10.88 1.05 13.24
CA HIS A 164 11.12 1.19 11.81
C HIS A 164 12.63 1.25 11.62
N THR A 165 13.22 0.19 11.09
CA THR A 165 14.67 0.04 10.94
C THR A 165 15.17 0.67 9.64
N GLN A 166 16.48 0.60 9.40
CA GLN A 166 17.15 1.12 8.22
C GLN A 166 16.59 0.50 6.92
N ALA A 167 16.14 1.37 6.02
CA ALA A 167 15.67 0.99 4.69
C ALA A 167 16.82 0.53 3.77
N ALA A 168 16.47 -0.26 2.75
CA ALA A 168 17.38 -0.54 1.65
C ALA A 168 17.67 0.73 0.85
N ASP A 169 18.91 1.19 0.88
CA ASP A 169 19.33 2.44 0.21
C ASP A 169 20.63 2.19 -0.57
N ALA A 170 20.63 2.57 -1.86
CA ALA A 170 21.79 2.41 -2.75
C ALA A 170 23.00 3.26 -2.33
N ALA A 171 22.81 4.29 -1.49
CA ALA A 171 23.89 5.05 -0.89
C ALA A 171 24.62 4.27 0.23
N CYS A 172 24.11 3.10 0.63
CA CYS A 172 24.70 2.26 1.68
C CYS A 172 25.55 1.12 1.10
N PRO A 173 26.79 0.91 1.58
CA PRO A 173 27.73 -0.09 1.02
C PRO A 173 27.25 -1.55 0.92
N ASP A 174 26.17 -1.91 1.62
CA ASP A 174 25.53 -3.24 1.63
C ASP A 174 23.99 -3.17 1.58
N GLY A 175 23.45 -2.05 1.09
CA GLY A 175 22.01 -1.77 1.15
C GLY A 175 21.47 -1.59 2.58
N GLY A 176 22.33 -1.32 3.56
CA GLY A 176 21.94 -1.02 4.94
C GLY A 176 21.86 -2.24 5.88
N GLN A 177 22.28 -3.43 5.44
CA GLN A 177 22.20 -4.67 6.23
C GLN A 177 22.98 -4.57 7.55
N ALA A 178 24.23 -4.11 7.52
CA ALA A 178 25.07 -3.96 8.72
C ALA A 178 24.48 -2.94 9.72
N VAL A 179 23.81 -1.90 9.20
CA VAL A 179 23.10 -0.92 10.03
C VAL A 179 21.89 -1.58 10.70
N ARG A 180 21.05 -2.31 9.96
CA ARG A 180 19.92 -3.07 10.55
C ARG A 180 20.41 -4.05 11.61
N GLU A 181 21.48 -4.80 11.33
CA GLU A 181 22.08 -5.71 12.31
C GLU A 181 22.47 -4.98 13.60
N SER A 182 23.07 -3.79 13.49
CA SER A 182 23.41 -2.95 14.64
C SER A 182 22.17 -2.47 15.41
N GLN A 183 21.15 -2.00 14.71
CA GLN A 183 19.88 -1.57 15.29
C GLN A 183 19.19 -2.71 16.06
N PHE A 184 19.21 -3.93 15.52
CA PHE A 184 18.70 -5.11 16.23
C PHE A 184 19.57 -5.47 17.45
N ARG A 185 20.89 -5.21 17.46
CA ARG A 185 21.74 -5.43 18.64
C ARG A 185 21.39 -4.44 19.75
N GLU A 186 21.15 -3.19 19.39
CA GLU A 186 20.69 -2.16 20.33
C GLU A 186 19.33 -2.56 20.96
N MET A 187 18.40 -3.06 20.14
CA MET A 187 17.11 -3.55 20.61
C MET A 187 17.25 -4.77 21.54
N ARG A 188 18.10 -5.75 21.19
CA ARG A 188 18.38 -6.90 22.07
C ARG A 188 18.90 -6.44 23.43
N ALA A 189 19.89 -5.57 23.43
CA ALA A 189 20.47 -5.03 24.66
C ALA A 189 19.45 -4.23 25.48
N PHE A 190 18.47 -3.59 24.83
CA PHE A 190 17.36 -2.95 25.53
C PHE A 190 16.43 -3.97 26.20
N ILE A 191 16.02 -5.03 25.47
CA ILE A 191 15.17 -6.11 25.99
C ILE A 191 15.82 -6.73 27.24
N ASP A 192 17.11 -7.05 27.18
CA ASP A 192 17.87 -7.61 28.30
C ASP A 192 17.84 -6.73 29.55
N ARG A 193 17.89 -5.39 29.37
CA ARG A 193 17.84 -4.43 30.49
C ARG A 193 16.44 -4.26 31.08
N GLN A 194 15.38 -4.54 30.32
CA GLN A 194 14.02 -4.38 30.83
C GLN A 194 13.66 -5.44 31.88
N ASN A 195 14.39 -6.57 31.93
CA ASN A 195 14.10 -7.70 32.84
C ASN A 195 12.61 -8.09 32.79
N ILE A 196 12.05 -8.18 31.58
CA ILE A 196 10.65 -8.56 31.38
C ILE A 196 10.46 -9.97 31.97
N PRO A 197 9.45 -10.19 32.83
CA PRO A 197 9.24 -11.52 33.40
C PRO A 197 8.96 -12.54 32.30
N ALA A 198 9.55 -13.73 32.41
CA ALA A 198 9.47 -14.77 31.38
C ALA A 198 8.04 -15.29 31.10
N ASN A 199 7.07 -14.95 31.96
CA ASN A 199 5.65 -15.27 31.79
C ASN A 199 4.82 -14.14 31.17
N GLU A 200 5.39 -12.95 30.94
CA GLU A 200 4.72 -11.81 30.28
C GLU A 200 5.07 -11.85 28.78
N VAL A 201 4.08 -11.71 27.89
CA VAL A 201 4.30 -11.81 26.43
C VAL A 201 5.03 -10.58 25.92
N LEU A 202 6.02 -10.76 25.04
CA LEU A 202 6.71 -9.69 24.32
C LEU A 202 6.53 -9.83 22.81
N PHE A 203 5.95 -8.80 22.21
CA PHE A 203 5.87 -8.63 20.76
C PHE A 203 6.91 -7.63 20.26
N VAL A 204 7.47 -7.90 19.07
CA VAL A 204 8.33 -6.96 18.34
C VAL A 204 7.78 -6.80 16.94
N GLY A 205 7.48 -5.59 16.51
CA GLY A 205 6.85 -5.39 15.20
C GLY A 205 7.00 -3.99 14.61
N GLY A 206 6.52 -3.84 13.38
CA GLY A 206 6.76 -2.69 12.52
C GLY A 206 7.33 -3.10 11.16
N ASP A 207 7.75 -2.10 10.39
CA ASP A 207 8.58 -2.29 9.21
C ASP A 207 10.02 -2.61 9.62
N LEU A 208 10.41 -3.87 9.44
CA LEU A 208 11.74 -4.35 9.78
C LEU A 208 12.74 -4.18 8.64
N ASN A 209 12.30 -3.77 7.44
CA ASN A 209 13.12 -3.67 6.22
C ASN A 209 13.95 -4.94 5.93
N VAL A 210 13.44 -6.10 6.36
CA VAL A 210 14.09 -7.41 6.18
C VAL A 210 13.15 -8.30 5.37
N VAL A 211 13.56 -8.61 4.14
CA VAL A 211 12.76 -9.40 3.21
C VAL A 211 12.56 -10.82 3.73
N ARG A 212 11.31 -11.28 3.82
CA ARG A 212 10.98 -12.65 4.21
C ARG A 212 11.66 -13.66 3.28
N GLY A 213 12.30 -14.68 3.85
CA GLY A 213 13.01 -15.71 3.09
C GLY A 213 14.40 -15.30 2.57
N SER A 214 14.84 -14.07 2.84
CA SER A 214 16.23 -13.66 2.62
C SER A 214 17.18 -14.33 3.62
N ALA A 215 18.49 -14.25 3.37
CA ALA A 215 19.51 -14.71 4.31
C ALA A 215 19.58 -13.87 5.59
N GLU A 216 19.06 -12.64 5.57
CA GLU A 216 19.03 -11.74 6.72
C GLU A 216 17.93 -12.12 7.73
N TYR A 217 16.77 -12.56 7.22
CA TYR A 217 15.60 -12.87 8.04
C TYR A 217 15.86 -13.85 9.22
N PRO A 218 16.41 -15.06 9.02
CA PRO A 218 16.67 -15.97 10.14
C PRO A 218 17.74 -15.44 11.12
N ARG A 219 18.66 -14.57 10.68
CA ARG A 219 19.66 -13.95 11.58
C ARG A 219 19.00 -12.97 12.54
N VAL A 220 18.06 -12.16 12.05
CA VAL A 220 17.30 -11.21 12.89
C VAL A 220 16.45 -11.96 13.91
N LEU A 221 15.78 -13.04 13.50
CA LEU A 221 15.01 -13.89 14.42
C LEU A 221 15.88 -14.43 15.55
N ALA A 222 17.05 -14.99 15.21
CA ALA A 222 17.99 -15.51 16.20
C ALA A 222 18.55 -14.42 17.12
N GLN A 223 18.88 -13.25 16.56
CA GLN A 223 19.49 -12.16 17.33
C GLN A 223 18.56 -11.53 18.38
N LEU A 224 17.25 -11.54 18.11
CA LEU A 224 16.24 -10.99 19.02
C LEU A 224 15.50 -12.06 19.84
N ASP A 225 15.86 -13.34 19.70
CA ASP A 225 15.08 -14.47 20.21
C ASP A 225 13.60 -14.35 19.83
N LEU A 226 13.32 -14.19 18.54
CA LEU A 226 11.98 -14.14 17.99
C LEU A 226 11.67 -15.46 17.29
N ARG A 227 10.43 -15.92 17.40
CA ARG A 227 9.95 -17.05 16.61
C ARG A 227 9.22 -16.56 15.36
N GLU A 228 9.36 -17.31 14.28
CA GLU A 228 8.57 -17.12 13.08
C GLU A 228 7.07 -17.34 13.40
N PRO A 229 6.14 -16.61 12.75
CA PRO A 229 4.71 -16.89 12.87
C PRO A 229 4.40 -18.32 12.45
N ASP A 230 3.45 -18.95 13.14
CA ASP A 230 2.95 -20.29 12.82
C ASP A 230 2.27 -20.30 11.44
N SER A 231 1.77 -19.15 10.97
CA SER A 231 1.22 -19.00 9.63
C SER A 231 1.35 -17.57 9.09
N TYR A 232 1.71 -17.47 7.80
CA TYR A 232 1.54 -16.26 7.01
C TYR A 232 0.29 -16.40 6.14
N ALA A 233 -0.71 -15.59 6.41
CA ALA A 233 -1.91 -15.45 5.58
C ALA A 233 -1.87 -14.12 4.81
N GLY A 234 -2.83 -13.91 3.92
CA GLY A 234 -2.92 -12.63 3.22
C GLY A 234 -2.02 -12.54 1.99
N ALA A 235 -1.77 -11.31 1.56
CA ALA A 235 -0.92 -11.01 0.41
C ALA A 235 0.53 -11.53 0.61
N PRO A 236 1.20 -12.00 -0.46
CA PRO A 236 2.56 -12.54 -0.36
C PRO A 236 3.64 -11.46 -0.12
N ALA A 237 3.29 -10.18 -0.20
CA ALA A 237 4.17 -9.04 -0.02
C ALA A 237 3.42 -7.96 0.77
N THR A 238 4.15 -7.17 1.57
CA THR A 238 3.63 -5.99 2.27
C THR A 238 3.97 -4.72 1.50
N TRP A 239 5.07 -4.72 0.75
CA TRP A 239 5.44 -3.67 -0.21
C TRP A 239 5.36 -4.23 -1.63
N ASP A 240 4.35 -3.83 -2.42
CA ASP A 240 3.98 -4.52 -3.66
C ASP A 240 4.00 -3.58 -4.88
N THR A 241 5.13 -3.55 -5.59
CA THR A 241 5.33 -2.78 -6.83
C THR A 241 4.40 -3.16 -7.98
N ARG A 242 3.66 -4.26 -7.88
CA ARG A 242 2.75 -4.73 -8.92
C ARG A 242 1.31 -4.31 -8.68
N ARG A 243 0.85 -4.38 -7.42
CA ARG A 243 -0.58 -4.22 -7.06
C ARG A 243 -0.89 -3.02 -6.17
N ASN A 244 0.13 -2.32 -5.66
CA ASN A 244 -0.02 -1.07 -4.93
C ASN A 244 0.36 0.11 -5.83
N GLY A 245 -0.54 1.08 -5.99
CA GLY A 245 -0.34 2.21 -6.91
C GLY A 245 0.66 3.23 -6.39
N VAL A 246 0.75 3.43 -5.07
CA VAL A 246 1.74 4.34 -4.47
C VAL A 246 3.13 3.76 -4.68
N THR A 247 3.31 2.47 -4.40
CA THR A 247 4.57 1.75 -4.64
C THR A 247 4.92 1.72 -6.13
N GLY A 248 3.96 1.40 -6.99
CA GLY A 248 4.15 1.31 -8.44
C GLY A 248 4.48 2.65 -9.09
N TYR A 249 4.02 3.78 -8.54
CA TYR A 249 4.47 5.11 -8.99
C TYR A 249 5.93 5.37 -8.60
N GLN A 250 6.29 5.08 -7.34
CA GLN A 250 7.65 5.34 -6.83
C GLN A 250 8.69 4.42 -7.50
N TYR A 251 8.30 3.18 -7.78
CA TYR A 251 9.16 2.14 -8.35
C TYR A 251 8.45 1.45 -9.52
N PRO A 252 8.41 2.11 -10.71
CA PRO A 252 7.63 1.62 -11.85
C PRO A 252 8.05 0.22 -12.29
N TYR A 253 7.16 -0.75 -12.09
CA TYR A 253 7.35 -2.13 -12.55
C TYR A 253 7.48 -2.21 -14.08
N LYS A 254 6.90 -1.25 -14.80
CA LYS A 254 6.83 -1.20 -16.27
C LYS A 254 8.12 -0.73 -16.97
N ASP A 255 9.04 -0.10 -16.26
CA ASP A 255 10.22 0.54 -16.86
C ASP A 255 11.34 -0.45 -17.23
N ASN A 256 11.14 -1.75 -16.94
CA ASN A 256 12.13 -2.79 -17.20
C ASN A 256 12.26 -3.15 -18.69
N GLY A 257 11.35 -2.70 -19.55
CA GLY A 257 11.34 -3.05 -20.97
C GLY A 257 10.98 -4.52 -21.22
N PRO A 258 10.82 -4.94 -22.49
CA PRO A 258 10.38 -6.29 -22.81
C PRO A 258 11.44 -7.34 -22.41
N GLY A 259 11.05 -8.31 -21.57
CA GLY A 259 11.89 -9.49 -21.25
C GLY A 259 12.89 -9.31 -20.11
N THR A 260 12.87 -8.19 -19.38
CA THR A 260 13.78 -7.95 -18.25
C THR A 260 13.05 -8.15 -16.92
N PRO A 261 13.63 -8.87 -15.94
CA PRO A 261 13.09 -8.97 -14.60
C PRO A 261 12.96 -7.59 -13.94
N PRO A 262 11.95 -7.38 -13.07
CA PRO A 262 11.80 -6.11 -12.37
C PRO A 262 12.98 -5.84 -11.45
N THR A 263 13.50 -4.60 -11.47
CA THR A 263 14.57 -4.17 -10.54
C THR A 263 14.11 -4.13 -9.09
N ASN A 264 12.81 -3.94 -8.86
CA ASN A 264 12.20 -3.84 -7.54
C ASN A 264 11.04 -4.86 -7.42
N PRO A 265 11.33 -6.14 -7.12
CA PRO A 265 10.29 -7.13 -6.91
C PRO A 265 9.45 -6.80 -5.67
N PRO A 266 8.19 -7.27 -5.55
CA PRO A 266 7.43 -7.17 -4.31
C PRO A 266 8.14 -7.84 -3.13
N GLU A 267 8.07 -7.21 -1.95
CA GLU A 267 8.78 -7.64 -0.75
C GLU A 267 7.83 -7.75 0.45
N TYR A 268 8.12 -8.68 1.35
CA TYR A 268 7.44 -8.79 2.65
C TYR A 268 8.40 -8.27 3.73
N LEU A 269 8.06 -7.13 4.32
CA LEU A 269 8.94 -6.30 5.17
C LEU A 269 8.35 -5.99 6.55
N ASP A 270 7.03 -6.06 6.69
CA ASP A 270 6.31 -5.67 7.89
C ASP A 270 5.89 -6.88 8.70
N TYR A 271 6.18 -6.88 10.00
CA TYR A 271 5.93 -8.03 10.87
C TYR A 271 5.40 -7.60 12.24
N ILE A 272 4.73 -8.52 12.92
CA ILE A 272 4.69 -8.51 14.39
C ILE A 272 5.06 -9.92 14.82
N LEU A 273 6.15 -10.07 15.57
CA LEU A 273 6.76 -11.34 15.96
C LEU A 273 6.69 -11.50 17.47
N VAL A 274 6.76 -12.74 17.94
CA VAL A 274 6.70 -13.09 19.36
C VAL A 274 8.08 -13.50 19.84
N SER A 275 8.52 -12.99 20.99
CA SER A 275 9.76 -13.46 21.61
C SER A 275 9.63 -14.89 22.11
N SER A 276 10.63 -15.74 21.84
CA SER A 276 10.73 -17.13 22.31
C SER A 276 11.24 -17.24 23.75
N SER A 277 11.79 -16.15 24.33
CA SER A 277 12.31 -16.12 25.71
C SER A 277 11.30 -15.62 26.76
N HIS A 278 10.09 -15.25 26.32
CA HIS A 278 9.07 -14.62 27.15
C HIS A 278 7.75 -15.40 27.11
N GLY A 279 6.67 -14.84 27.65
CA GLY A 279 5.36 -15.49 27.65
C GLY A 279 4.95 -15.92 26.24
N GLN A 280 4.55 -17.18 26.10
CA GLN A 280 4.17 -17.75 24.81
C GLN A 280 2.66 -17.65 24.56
N VAL A 281 2.31 -17.61 23.28
CA VAL A 281 0.93 -17.69 22.78
C VAL A 281 0.74 -18.99 22.00
N SER A 282 -0.46 -19.56 22.00
CA SER A 282 -0.71 -20.90 21.44
C SER A 282 -0.47 -21.00 19.93
N TYR A 283 -0.83 -19.94 19.21
CA TYR A 283 -0.66 -19.82 17.76
C TYR A 283 -0.36 -18.36 17.42
N TRP A 284 0.29 -18.08 16.31
CA TRP A 284 0.58 -16.72 15.90
C TRP A 284 0.54 -16.58 14.38
N HIS A 285 -0.29 -15.65 13.90
CA HIS A 285 -0.45 -15.36 12.48
C HIS A 285 0.13 -13.99 12.17
N ASN A 286 0.66 -13.82 10.96
CA ASN A 286 0.80 -12.52 10.32
C ASN A 286 0.01 -12.55 9.02
N GLN A 287 -0.93 -11.63 8.87
CA GLN A 287 -1.82 -11.53 7.71
C GLN A 287 -1.66 -10.17 7.04
N ALA A 288 -0.99 -10.14 5.89
CA ALA A 288 -0.86 -8.92 5.08
C ALA A 288 -2.19 -8.62 4.34
N LEU A 289 -2.72 -7.42 4.51
CA LEU A 289 -4.03 -7.03 4.00
C LEU A 289 -3.88 -6.11 2.79
N ASP A 290 -4.12 -6.62 1.59
CA ASP A 290 -4.12 -5.87 0.33
C ASP A 290 -5.37 -4.97 0.16
N ILE A 291 -5.89 -4.43 1.26
CA ILE A 291 -7.16 -3.73 1.36
C ILE A 291 -7.13 -2.38 0.60
N PRO A 292 -8.05 -2.17 -0.37
CA PRO A 292 -8.19 -0.89 -1.05
C PRO A 292 -8.70 0.22 -0.12
N SER A 293 -8.24 1.44 -0.36
CA SER A 293 -8.83 2.65 0.22
C SER A 293 -9.93 3.23 -0.67
N PRO A 294 -10.83 4.07 -0.12
CA PRO A 294 -11.60 4.99 -0.94
C PRO A 294 -10.65 5.84 -1.81
N ARG A 295 -11.08 6.17 -3.03
CA ARG A 295 -10.26 6.92 -3.99
C ARG A 295 -9.85 8.28 -3.41
N TRP A 296 -8.56 8.60 -3.51
CA TRP A 296 -8.00 9.93 -3.19
C TRP A 296 -7.07 10.38 -4.32
N SER A 297 -6.56 11.61 -4.24
CA SER A 297 -5.74 12.21 -5.29
C SER A 297 -4.37 12.67 -4.78
N ALA A 298 -3.36 12.51 -5.64
CA ALA A 298 -2.00 13.04 -5.47
C ALA A 298 -1.65 13.96 -6.65
N SER A 299 -0.68 14.86 -6.48
CA SER A 299 -0.35 15.84 -7.52
C SER A 299 1.10 16.31 -7.46
N ASP A 300 1.72 16.56 -8.62
CA ASP A 300 3.02 17.21 -8.78
C ASP A 300 2.91 18.75 -8.90
N GLY A 301 1.70 19.30 -8.72
CA GLY A 301 1.37 20.70 -8.95
C GLY A 301 0.92 21.02 -10.38
N VAL A 302 1.02 20.08 -11.32
CA VAL A 302 0.64 20.23 -12.73
C VAL A 302 -0.41 19.19 -13.14
N ASN A 303 -0.20 17.94 -12.76
CA ASN A 303 -1.04 16.78 -12.99
C ASN A 303 -1.65 16.32 -11.67
N THR A 304 -2.81 15.67 -11.76
CA THR A 304 -3.47 15.05 -10.60
C THR A 304 -3.74 13.60 -10.92
N TRP A 305 -3.18 12.69 -10.12
CA TRP A 305 -3.39 11.26 -10.21
C TRP A 305 -4.33 10.80 -9.10
N HIS A 306 -4.88 9.61 -9.26
CA HIS A 306 -5.79 9.02 -8.31
C HIS A 306 -5.29 7.66 -7.84
N TYR A 307 -5.48 7.40 -6.56
CA TYR A 307 -5.01 6.18 -5.91
C TYR A 307 -6.11 5.57 -5.05
N GLN A 308 -6.00 4.27 -4.82
CA GLN A 308 -6.95 3.46 -4.03
C GLN A 308 -6.17 2.58 -3.02
N ASP A 309 -5.03 3.07 -2.56
CA ASP A 309 -4.16 2.46 -1.56
C ASP A 309 -4.00 3.43 -0.37
N TYR A 310 -3.94 2.95 0.87
CA TYR A 310 -3.76 3.84 2.03
C TYR A 310 -2.32 4.34 2.16
N SER A 311 -1.37 3.49 1.78
CA SER A 311 0.08 3.65 1.88
C SER A 311 0.74 2.83 0.77
N ASP A 312 2.05 2.97 0.55
CA ASP A 312 2.83 2.05 -0.29
C ASP A 312 3.13 0.70 0.40
N HIS A 313 2.87 0.60 1.69
CA HIS A 313 2.82 -0.66 2.42
C HIS A 313 1.38 -1.11 2.69
N TYR A 314 1.16 -2.42 2.67
CA TYR A 314 -0.05 -3.04 3.18
C TYR A 314 0.05 -3.25 4.69
N PRO A 315 -1.04 -3.03 5.45
CA PRO A 315 -1.05 -3.33 6.88
C PRO A 315 -0.96 -4.84 7.13
N VAL A 316 -0.31 -5.23 8.23
CA VAL A 316 -0.21 -6.62 8.70
C VAL A 316 -0.98 -6.78 10.00
N ALA A 317 -2.09 -7.53 9.94
CA ALA A 317 -2.82 -7.97 11.13
C ALA A 317 -2.12 -9.19 11.74
N ALA A 318 -1.84 -9.15 13.04
CA ALA A 318 -1.16 -10.23 13.74
C ALA A 318 -1.98 -10.69 14.94
N PHE A 319 -2.35 -11.97 14.95
CA PHE A 319 -3.32 -12.48 15.92
C PHE A 319 -3.08 -13.94 16.26
N THR A 320 -3.55 -14.36 17.43
CA THR A 320 -3.49 -15.77 17.83
C THR A 320 -4.58 -16.61 17.17
N TYR A 321 -5.81 -16.09 17.12
CA TYR A 321 -6.95 -16.74 16.49
C TYR A 321 -7.70 -15.80 15.56
N ALA A 322 -8.05 -16.30 14.37
CA ALA A 322 -8.91 -15.65 13.42
C ALA A 322 -10.35 -15.55 13.97
N ASP A 323 -10.97 -14.41 13.74
CA ASP A 323 -12.38 -14.21 14.01
C ASP A 323 -13.17 -14.63 12.75
N PRO A 324 -14.08 -15.63 12.81
CA PRO A 324 -14.83 -16.09 11.65
C PRO A 324 -15.63 -15.00 10.93
N GLN A 325 -15.98 -13.92 11.63
CA GLN A 325 -16.79 -12.82 11.09
C GLN A 325 -15.93 -11.62 10.68
N ARG A 326 -14.79 -11.39 11.32
CA ARG A 326 -13.96 -10.19 11.09
C ARG A 326 -12.66 -10.45 10.34
N THR A 327 -12.06 -11.64 10.45
CA THR A 327 -10.77 -11.92 9.81
C THR A 327 -11.00 -12.19 8.32
N PRO A 328 -10.37 -11.42 7.41
CA PRO A 328 -10.48 -11.65 5.98
C PRO A 328 -9.98 -13.05 5.62
N GLN A 329 -10.71 -13.77 4.77
CA GLN A 329 -10.38 -15.15 4.37
C GLN A 329 -9.89 -15.25 2.91
N ARG A 330 -9.89 -14.12 2.19
CA ARG A 330 -9.45 -14.00 0.81
C ARG A 330 -8.90 -12.61 0.52
N ALA A 331 -8.17 -12.50 -0.58
CA ALA A 331 -7.63 -11.25 -1.12
C ALA A 331 -8.72 -10.20 -1.38
N PHE A 332 -8.39 -8.94 -1.10
CA PHE A 332 -9.23 -7.81 -1.47
C PHE A 332 -8.97 -7.39 -2.92
N LYS A 333 -7.75 -7.61 -3.42
CA LYS A 333 -7.38 -7.39 -4.81
C LYS A 333 -7.20 -8.74 -5.52
N PRO A 334 -7.46 -8.80 -6.84
CA PRO A 334 -7.18 -9.99 -7.61
C PRO A 334 -5.68 -10.27 -7.68
N THR A 335 -5.32 -11.54 -7.85
CA THR A 335 -3.93 -11.99 -7.99
C THR A 335 -3.31 -11.53 -9.30
N ASP A 336 -4.11 -11.45 -10.34
CA ASP A 336 -3.74 -11.02 -11.68
C ASP A 336 -4.42 -9.70 -12.05
N ASN A 337 -3.91 -9.05 -13.10
CA ASN A 337 -4.56 -7.87 -13.64
C ASN A 337 -5.99 -8.23 -14.10
N ARG A 338 -7.01 -7.61 -13.51
CA ARG A 338 -8.43 -7.77 -13.90
C ARG A 338 -8.64 -7.43 -15.38
N TYR A 339 -7.84 -6.51 -15.88
CA TYR A 339 -7.92 -5.98 -17.24
C TYR A 339 -6.76 -6.49 -18.11
N ALA A 340 -6.22 -7.68 -17.80
CA ALA A 340 -5.12 -8.30 -18.56
C ALA A 340 -5.48 -8.58 -20.03
N ARG A 341 -6.78 -8.72 -20.33
CA ARG A 341 -7.30 -8.94 -21.69
C ARG A 341 -8.56 -8.11 -21.89
N VAL A 342 -8.40 -6.98 -22.57
CA VAL A 342 -9.45 -6.05 -22.95
C VAL A 342 -9.61 -6.06 -24.47
N VAL A 343 -10.86 -6.13 -24.93
CA VAL A 343 -11.24 -5.76 -26.29
C VAL A 343 -11.84 -4.35 -26.24
N LEU A 344 -11.37 -3.47 -27.11
CA LEU A 344 -11.97 -2.15 -27.31
C LEU A 344 -12.72 -2.18 -28.64
N ARG A 345 -14.04 -2.43 -28.59
CA ARG A 345 -14.88 -2.54 -29.78
C ARG A 345 -15.51 -1.20 -30.11
N SER A 346 -15.18 -0.65 -31.28
CA SER A 346 -15.73 0.63 -31.71
C SER A 346 -17.24 0.56 -31.90
N LEU A 347 -17.94 1.58 -31.40
CA LEU A 347 -19.36 1.79 -31.66
C LEU A 347 -19.61 2.35 -33.07
N ASP A 348 -18.57 2.89 -33.73
CA ASP A 348 -18.67 3.53 -35.05
C ASP A 348 -18.77 2.49 -36.16
N ASN A 349 -17.95 1.43 -36.11
CA ASN A 349 -17.85 0.41 -37.16
C ASN A 349 -18.00 -1.05 -36.67
N GLY A 350 -18.15 -1.28 -35.35
CA GLY A 350 -18.33 -2.61 -34.75
C GLY A 350 -17.07 -3.47 -34.65
N ASN A 351 -15.93 -3.00 -35.16
CA ASN A 351 -14.66 -3.71 -35.14
C ASN A 351 -13.86 -3.41 -33.86
N ALA A 352 -12.95 -4.31 -33.52
CA ALA A 352 -12.04 -4.12 -32.39
C ALA A 352 -10.79 -3.33 -32.79
N LEU A 353 -10.23 -2.59 -31.83
CA LEU A 353 -8.89 -2.04 -31.92
C LEU A 353 -7.87 -3.18 -32.16
N ARG A 354 -6.88 -2.93 -33.01
CA ARG A 354 -5.93 -3.95 -33.47
C ARG A 354 -4.53 -3.37 -33.71
N THR A 355 -3.50 -4.08 -33.23
CA THR A 355 -2.12 -3.84 -33.63
C THR A 355 -1.79 -4.47 -34.98
N GLY A 356 -0.98 -3.80 -35.79
CA GLY A 356 -0.56 -4.32 -37.10
C GLY A 356 0.37 -5.54 -37.01
N ALA A 357 0.80 -6.05 -38.17
CA ALA A 357 1.67 -7.24 -38.29
C ALA A 357 3.08 -7.08 -37.72
N LYS A 358 3.49 -5.86 -37.37
CA LYS A 358 4.73 -5.56 -36.63
C LYS A 358 4.39 -4.67 -35.45
N ALA A 359 5.19 -4.76 -34.40
CA ALA A 359 5.00 -4.01 -33.17
C ALA A 359 5.06 -2.48 -33.34
N THR A 360 5.57 -1.97 -34.46
CA THR A 360 5.68 -0.54 -34.77
C THR A 360 4.68 -0.05 -35.81
N ASN A 361 3.83 -0.94 -36.34
CA ASN A 361 2.80 -0.53 -37.29
C ASN A 361 1.70 0.26 -36.57
N TRP A 362 1.08 1.18 -37.31
CA TRP A 362 -0.08 1.93 -36.83
C TRP A 362 -1.21 1.02 -36.35
N VAL A 363 -1.90 1.47 -35.31
CA VAL A 363 -3.09 0.82 -34.77
C VAL A 363 -4.29 1.13 -35.66
N THR A 364 -5.08 0.09 -35.93
CA THR A 364 -6.31 0.19 -36.73
C THR A 364 -7.51 -0.35 -35.95
N VAL A 365 -8.72 -0.02 -36.37
CA VAL A 365 -9.98 -0.53 -35.83
C VAL A 365 -10.63 -1.48 -36.83
N THR A 366 -9.94 -2.60 -37.04
CA THR A 366 -10.29 -3.64 -38.03
C THR A 366 -10.22 -5.05 -37.44
N GLY A 367 -9.98 -5.16 -36.14
CA GLY A 367 -9.83 -6.42 -35.41
C GLY A 367 -11.16 -7.12 -35.16
N ASN A 368 -11.06 -8.42 -34.85
CA ASN A 368 -12.21 -9.27 -34.52
C ASN A 368 -12.45 -9.39 -33.01
N GLY A 369 -11.49 -8.98 -32.18
CA GLY A 369 -11.53 -9.08 -30.70
C GLY A 369 -11.25 -10.48 -30.14
N ARG A 370 -10.86 -11.44 -30.97
CA ARG A 370 -10.65 -12.84 -30.59
C ARG A 370 -9.17 -13.24 -30.52
N ASP A 371 -8.30 -12.57 -31.28
CA ASP A 371 -6.86 -12.82 -31.32
C ASP A 371 -6.07 -11.82 -30.47
N ASP A 372 -4.80 -12.16 -30.17
CA ASP A 372 -3.93 -11.29 -29.36
C ASP A 372 -3.61 -9.96 -30.04
N ALA A 373 -3.66 -9.90 -31.37
CA ALA A 373 -3.50 -8.64 -32.10
C ALA A 373 -4.68 -7.68 -31.89
N SER A 374 -5.86 -8.18 -31.50
CA SER A 374 -7.06 -7.40 -31.24
C SER A 374 -7.38 -7.26 -29.75
N THR A 375 -6.40 -7.49 -28.87
CA THR A 375 -6.57 -7.36 -27.41
C THR A 375 -5.39 -6.66 -26.74
N PHE A 376 -5.68 -6.03 -25.61
CA PHE A 376 -4.72 -5.23 -24.86
C PHE A 376 -4.78 -5.58 -23.37
N SER A 377 -3.67 -5.44 -22.66
CA SER A 377 -3.69 -5.31 -21.20
C SER A 377 -3.90 -3.84 -20.88
N LEU A 378 -4.98 -3.53 -20.16
CA LEU A 378 -5.25 -2.17 -19.68
C LEU A 378 -4.78 -2.10 -18.24
N ASN A 379 -4.02 -1.07 -17.90
CA ASN A 379 -3.60 -0.83 -16.53
C ASN A 379 -3.90 0.63 -16.15
N ASP A 380 -4.43 0.87 -14.96
CA ASP A 380 -4.24 2.14 -14.26
C ASP A 380 -2.74 2.45 -14.23
N TRP A 381 -2.38 3.68 -14.54
CA TRP A 381 -1.03 4.11 -14.92
C TRP A 381 0.06 3.57 -13.98
N ASP A 382 -0.21 3.56 -12.68
CA ASP A 382 0.74 3.16 -11.63
C ASP A 382 0.49 1.75 -11.06
N HIS A 383 -0.58 1.05 -11.46
CA HIS A 383 -0.85 -0.34 -11.05
C HIS A 383 -0.58 -1.30 -12.21
N PHE A 384 0.58 -1.96 -12.22
CA PHE A 384 0.86 -3.00 -13.21
C PHE A 384 -0.20 -4.10 -13.24
N ALA A 385 -0.76 -4.45 -12.08
CA ALA A 385 -1.92 -5.32 -11.95
C ALA A 385 -3.10 -4.52 -11.38
N SER A 386 -3.89 -3.98 -12.29
CA SER A 386 -5.04 -3.15 -11.96
C SER A 386 -6.24 -3.98 -11.50
N PHE A 387 -6.84 -3.57 -10.39
CA PHE A 387 -8.04 -4.22 -9.84
C PHE A 387 -9.32 -3.41 -10.09
N CYS A 388 -9.19 -2.09 -10.22
CA CYS A 388 -10.30 -1.17 -10.36
C CYS A 388 -9.86 0.10 -11.11
N VAL A 389 -10.18 0.18 -12.40
CA VAL A 389 -10.03 1.41 -13.20
C VAL A 389 -11.32 2.19 -13.11
N ARG A 390 -11.27 3.49 -12.84
CA ARG A 390 -12.43 4.37 -12.72
C ARG A 390 -12.36 5.49 -13.73
N ASN A 391 -13.50 6.15 -13.92
CA ASN A 391 -13.60 7.33 -14.78
C ASN A 391 -12.58 8.40 -14.39
N GLY A 392 -11.86 8.93 -15.38
CA GLY A 392 -10.80 9.93 -15.21
C GLY A 392 -9.42 9.37 -14.87
N ASP A 393 -9.27 8.07 -14.62
CA ASP A 393 -7.96 7.47 -14.35
C ASP A 393 -7.04 7.56 -15.57
N TYR A 394 -5.76 7.78 -15.31
CA TYR A 394 -4.72 7.61 -16.31
C TYR A 394 -4.52 6.12 -16.55
N VAL A 395 -4.39 5.72 -17.80
CA VAL A 395 -4.28 4.31 -18.18
C VAL A 395 -3.15 4.07 -19.18
N THR A 396 -2.64 2.85 -19.17
CA THR A 396 -1.79 2.31 -20.23
C THR A 396 -2.51 1.20 -20.96
N LEU A 397 -2.22 1.07 -22.26
CA LEU A 397 -2.69 -0.04 -23.08
C LEU A 397 -1.47 -0.76 -23.65
N GLU A 398 -1.19 -1.95 -23.13
CA GLU A 398 -0.12 -2.81 -23.61
C GLU A 398 -0.66 -3.81 -24.64
N SER A 399 0.05 -4.00 -25.75
CA SER A 399 -0.32 -4.99 -26.76
C SER A 399 -0.16 -6.42 -26.23
N ARG A 400 -1.19 -7.25 -26.43
CA ARG A 400 -1.10 -8.69 -26.15
C ARG A 400 -0.29 -9.45 -27.20
N ALA A 401 -0.32 -8.99 -28.46
CA ALA A 401 0.50 -9.57 -29.53
C ALA A 401 1.99 -9.23 -29.36
N TYR A 402 2.31 -8.10 -28.73
CA TYR A 402 3.67 -7.63 -28.51
C TYR A 402 3.87 -7.19 -27.05
N PRO A 403 4.10 -8.14 -26.12
CA PRO A 403 4.36 -7.81 -24.72
C PRO A 403 5.54 -6.81 -24.57
N GLY A 404 5.39 -5.87 -23.65
CA GLY A 404 6.30 -4.74 -23.45
C GLY A 404 6.16 -3.59 -24.45
N TYR A 405 5.22 -3.67 -25.42
CA TYR A 405 4.88 -2.58 -26.33
C TYR A 405 3.56 -1.93 -25.94
N PHE A 406 3.61 -0.63 -25.68
CA PHE A 406 2.46 0.13 -25.20
C PHE A 406 1.97 1.11 -26.26
N LEU A 407 0.67 1.38 -26.28
CA LEU A 407 0.10 2.37 -27.17
C LEU A 407 0.59 3.77 -26.79
N THR A 408 1.09 4.46 -27.80
CA THR A 408 1.47 5.86 -27.78
C THR A 408 1.21 6.48 -29.15
N TRP A 409 1.40 7.78 -29.30
CA TRP A 409 1.15 8.49 -30.54
C TRP A 409 2.43 9.11 -31.10
N TYR A 410 2.48 9.26 -32.42
CA TYR A 410 3.68 9.72 -33.13
C TYR A 410 3.74 11.25 -33.26
N GLU A 411 4.87 11.86 -32.91
CA GLU A 411 4.96 13.32 -32.78
C GLU A 411 5.33 14.07 -34.08
N HIS A 412 5.78 13.38 -35.12
CA HIS A 412 6.44 14.00 -36.27
C HIS A 412 5.96 13.46 -37.62
N GLY A 413 6.37 14.08 -38.73
CA GLY A 413 6.26 13.52 -40.09
C GLY A 413 4.85 13.13 -40.56
N ALA A 414 4.82 12.24 -41.56
CA ALA A 414 3.59 11.66 -42.07
C ALA A 414 3.04 10.65 -41.05
N GLY A 415 1.77 10.81 -40.66
CA GLY A 415 1.17 10.03 -39.57
C GLY A 415 1.32 10.65 -38.18
N LYS A 416 1.74 11.92 -38.10
CA LYS A 416 1.67 12.69 -36.85
C LYS A 416 0.30 12.53 -36.19
N TRP A 417 0.30 12.28 -34.88
CA TRP A 417 -0.84 11.98 -34.02
C TRP A 417 -1.44 10.57 -34.16
N GLY A 418 -0.95 9.76 -35.11
CA GLY A 418 -1.36 8.36 -35.24
C GLY A 418 -0.88 7.52 -34.06
N TYR A 419 -1.72 6.62 -33.56
CA TYR A 419 -1.36 5.68 -32.50
C TYR A 419 -0.63 4.47 -33.05
N TYR A 420 0.41 4.05 -32.35
CA TYR A 420 1.20 2.85 -32.63
C TYR A 420 1.74 2.25 -31.33
N PRO A 421 2.07 0.96 -31.28
CA PRO A 421 2.74 0.38 -30.13
C PRO A 421 4.24 0.74 -30.11
N ALA A 422 4.79 1.01 -28.92
CA ALA A 422 6.20 1.32 -28.74
C ALA A 422 6.76 0.60 -27.51
N ALA A 423 7.95 -0.01 -27.67
CA ALA A 423 8.63 -0.74 -26.61
C ALA A 423 8.92 0.16 -25.41
N GLY A 424 8.42 -0.19 -24.22
CA GLY A 424 8.64 0.52 -22.96
C GLY A 424 8.17 1.98 -22.96
N LYS A 425 7.29 2.38 -23.88
CA LYS A 425 6.87 3.79 -24.06
C LYS A 425 5.35 3.93 -24.09
N PRO A 426 4.66 3.81 -22.94
CA PRO A 426 3.24 4.10 -22.85
C PRO A 426 2.96 5.60 -23.00
N SER A 427 1.77 5.94 -23.50
CA SER A 427 1.34 7.34 -23.55
C SER A 427 1.13 7.93 -22.16
N ARG A 428 1.85 9.01 -21.83
CA ARG A 428 1.94 9.60 -20.49
C ARG A 428 0.66 10.22 -19.93
N HIS A 429 -0.32 10.52 -20.78
CA HIS A 429 -1.49 11.28 -20.40
C HIS A 429 -2.81 10.68 -20.90
N LEU A 430 -2.76 9.42 -21.36
CA LEU A 430 -3.95 8.69 -21.76
C LEU A 430 -4.87 8.49 -20.54
N ARG A 431 -6.09 8.99 -20.63
CA ARG A 431 -7.15 8.87 -19.62
C ARG A 431 -8.36 8.17 -20.20
N VAL A 432 -9.04 7.41 -19.36
CA VAL A 432 -10.33 6.82 -19.69
C VAL A 432 -11.47 7.71 -19.22
N GLN A 433 -12.40 8.01 -20.12
CA GLN A 433 -13.71 8.56 -19.77
C GLN A 433 -14.73 7.44 -19.89
N ILE A 434 -15.47 7.16 -18.82
CA ILE A 434 -16.56 6.18 -18.82
C ILE A 434 -17.87 6.96 -18.96
N ASP A 435 -18.59 6.79 -20.07
CA ASP A 435 -19.79 7.59 -20.34
C ASP A 435 -20.99 7.17 -19.48
N ASN A 436 -21.07 5.87 -19.18
CA ASN A 436 -22.09 5.28 -18.31
C ASN A 436 -21.57 5.10 -16.86
N ASP A 437 -20.78 6.07 -16.39
CA ASP A 437 -20.14 6.03 -15.06
C ASP A 437 -21.17 5.96 -13.93
N GLN A 438 -21.01 4.97 -13.06
CA GLN A 438 -21.80 4.77 -11.85
C GLN A 438 -20.94 4.91 -10.58
N GLY A 439 -19.74 5.49 -10.70
CA GLY A 439 -18.76 5.59 -9.62
C GLY A 439 -18.09 4.25 -9.26
N GLN A 440 -18.28 3.23 -10.11
CA GLN A 440 -17.76 1.87 -9.93
C GLN A 440 -16.53 1.63 -10.80
N CYS A 441 -15.84 0.51 -10.57
CA CYS A 441 -14.78 0.05 -11.45
C CYS A 441 -15.35 -0.25 -12.85
N LEU A 442 -14.56 0.04 -13.88
CA LEU A 442 -14.80 -0.31 -15.27
C LEU A 442 -15.18 -1.79 -15.37
N LYS A 443 -16.28 -2.07 -16.06
CA LYS A 443 -16.87 -3.41 -16.22
C LYS A 443 -17.11 -3.75 -17.70
N ASP A 444 -17.38 -5.02 -17.93
CA ASP A 444 -17.77 -5.52 -19.25
C ASP A 444 -19.02 -4.78 -19.75
N GLY A 445 -18.99 -4.35 -21.01
CA GLY A 445 -20.07 -3.61 -21.65
C GLY A 445 -20.07 -2.10 -21.44
N ASP A 446 -19.21 -1.56 -20.57
CA ASP A 446 -19.08 -0.10 -20.41
C ASP A 446 -18.67 0.58 -21.71
N GLN A 447 -19.16 1.80 -21.91
CA GLN A 447 -18.83 2.63 -23.06
C GLN A 447 -17.81 3.68 -22.62
N VAL A 448 -16.68 3.70 -23.33
CA VAL A 448 -15.57 4.57 -22.99
C VAL A 448 -15.14 5.43 -24.17
N ALA A 449 -14.66 6.62 -23.83
CA ALA A 449 -13.80 7.42 -24.67
C ALA A 449 -12.39 7.44 -24.06
N PHE A 450 -11.40 7.70 -24.88
CA PHE A 450 -10.05 7.95 -24.41
C PHE A 450 -9.65 9.38 -24.73
N ILE A 451 -8.96 10.00 -23.78
CA ILE A 451 -8.47 11.38 -23.87
C ILE A 451 -6.96 11.33 -23.67
N ASP A 452 -6.19 12.03 -24.48
CA ASP A 452 -4.75 12.14 -24.30
C ASP A 452 -4.30 13.60 -24.49
N TYR A 453 -3.07 13.90 -24.04
CA TYR A 453 -2.54 15.25 -24.09
C TYR A 453 -1.54 15.40 -25.25
N SER A 454 -1.71 16.45 -26.04
CA SER A 454 -0.93 16.67 -27.26
C SER A 454 0.50 17.16 -27.05
N GLY A 455 0.97 17.25 -25.81
CA GLY A 455 2.27 17.77 -25.45
C GLY A 455 2.87 16.99 -24.29
N GLN A 456 3.86 17.57 -23.61
CA GLN A 456 4.40 17.04 -22.36
C GLN A 456 4.24 18.10 -21.29
N ARG A 457 3.31 17.89 -20.34
CA ARG A 457 3.10 18.87 -19.27
C ARG A 457 4.42 19.08 -18.49
N PRO A 458 4.80 20.33 -18.17
CA PRO A 458 4.00 21.57 -18.21
C PRO A 458 4.03 22.32 -19.56
N LEU A 459 4.64 21.78 -20.62
CA LEU A 459 4.68 22.44 -21.93
C LEU A 459 3.27 22.60 -22.53
N PRO A 460 3.03 23.68 -23.30
CA PRO A 460 1.75 23.92 -23.94
C PRO A 460 1.28 22.75 -24.80
N GLY A 461 0.00 22.46 -24.69
CA GLY A 461 -0.70 21.39 -25.38
C GLY A 461 -2.18 21.46 -25.02
N ARG A 462 -2.97 20.54 -25.55
CA ARG A 462 -4.38 20.42 -25.20
C ARG A 462 -4.78 18.97 -25.11
N ASP A 463 -5.82 18.73 -24.33
CA ASP A 463 -6.47 17.43 -24.29
C ASP A 463 -7.23 17.23 -25.60
N TYR A 464 -7.06 16.05 -26.19
CA TYR A 464 -7.82 15.60 -27.36
C TYR A 464 -8.37 14.22 -27.09
N TYR A 465 -9.50 13.94 -27.71
CA TYR A 465 -10.05 12.60 -27.73
C TYR A 465 -9.41 11.77 -28.84
N LEU A 466 -9.33 10.47 -28.59
CA LEU A 466 -8.97 9.51 -29.62
C LEU A 466 -10.11 9.43 -30.66
N LYS A 467 -9.72 9.48 -31.94
CA LYS A 467 -10.63 9.48 -33.08
C LYS A 467 -10.22 8.41 -34.08
N ILE A 468 -11.19 7.62 -34.54
CA ILE A 468 -11.03 6.71 -35.67
C ILE A 468 -11.15 7.54 -36.94
N TRP A 469 -10.15 7.44 -37.81
CA TRP A 469 -10.13 8.21 -39.03
C TRP A 469 -11.19 7.69 -40.01
N PRO A 470 -12.07 8.55 -40.55
CA PRO A 470 -13.30 8.10 -41.21
C PRO A 470 -13.10 7.54 -42.63
N ASP A 471 -12.13 8.06 -43.39
CA ASP A 471 -11.96 7.76 -44.81
C ASP A 471 -10.53 7.97 -45.34
N GLY A 472 -10.33 7.74 -46.64
CA GLY A 472 -9.04 7.91 -47.31
C GLY A 472 -7.98 6.88 -46.91
N ALA A 473 -6.70 7.22 -47.13
CA ALA A 473 -5.57 6.31 -46.90
C ALA A 473 -5.37 5.95 -45.41
N TRP A 474 -5.90 6.77 -44.50
CA TRP A 474 -5.83 6.57 -43.06
C TRP A 474 -7.11 5.97 -42.47
N LYS A 475 -8.10 5.60 -43.30
CA LYS A 475 -9.35 5.01 -42.85
C LYS A 475 -9.10 3.91 -41.80
N ASP A 476 -9.92 3.91 -40.75
CA ASP A 476 -9.89 3.00 -39.61
C ASP A 476 -8.63 3.10 -38.72
N HIS A 477 -7.71 4.03 -38.96
CA HIS A 477 -6.57 4.25 -38.07
C HIS A 477 -6.96 5.12 -36.88
N LEU A 478 -6.29 4.92 -35.74
CA LEU A 478 -6.57 5.65 -34.50
C LEU A 478 -5.64 6.88 -34.36
N PHE A 479 -6.20 8.06 -34.09
CA PHE A 479 -5.46 9.32 -33.99
C PHE A 479 -5.81 10.12 -32.74
N LEU A 480 -4.84 10.88 -32.23
CA LEU A 480 -5.05 11.94 -31.24
C LEU A 480 -5.53 13.23 -31.94
N TRP A 481 -6.84 13.38 -32.16
CA TRP A 481 -7.35 14.48 -33.00
C TRP A 481 -8.78 14.95 -32.70
N GLY A 482 -9.56 14.21 -31.91
CA GLY A 482 -10.98 14.49 -31.68
C GLY A 482 -11.24 15.61 -30.66
N GLU A 483 -12.32 16.36 -30.89
CA GLU A 483 -13.03 17.09 -29.83
C GLU A 483 -14.04 16.16 -29.15
N ALA A 484 -14.64 16.59 -28.04
CA ALA A 484 -15.56 15.75 -27.27
C ALA A 484 -16.74 15.22 -28.10
N GLN A 485 -17.32 16.04 -28.99
CA GLN A 485 -18.44 15.62 -29.85
C GLN A 485 -18.05 14.64 -30.97
N ASP A 486 -16.76 14.59 -31.31
CA ASP A 486 -16.20 13.84 -32.45
C ASP A 486 -15.47 12.56 -32.01
N ALA A 487 -15.51 12.29 -30.72
CA ALA A 487 -14.67 11.31 -30.07
C ALA A 487 -15.22 9.89 -30.27
N SER A 488 -14.39 9.03 -30.85
CA SER A 488 -14.75 7.63 -31.07
C SER A 488 -15.00 6.93 -29.74
N ARG A 489 -16.08 6.16 -29.70
CA ARG A 489 -16.49 5.41 -28.51
C ARG A 489 -16.22 3.94 -28.66
N PHE A 490 -15.78 3.32 -27.58
CA PHE A 490 -15.50 1.89 -27.52
C PHE A 490 -16.36 1.24 -26.45
N ARG A 491 -17.00 0.13 -26.79
CA ARG A 491 -17.47 -0.83 -25.80
C ARG A 491 -16.27 -1.62 -25.30
N VAL A 492 -16.09 -1.63 -24.00
CA VAL A 492 -15.08 -2.44 -23.31
C VAL A 492 -15.62 -3.86 -23.15
N GLU A 493 -14.86 -4.84 -23.62
CA GLU A 493 -15.13 -6.25 -23.34
C GLU A 493 -13.99 -6.79 -22.46
N VAL A 494 -14.33 -7.27 -21.26
CA VAL A 494 -13.37 -7.80 -20.28
C VAL A 494 -13.81 -9.18 -19.82
N ALA A 495 -12.84 -10.05 -19.53
CA ALA A 495 -13.16 -11.37 -18.99
C ALA A 495 -13.95 -11.24 -17.66
N PRO A 496 -14.99 -12.06 -17.45
CA PRO A 496 -15.95 -11.84 -16.36
C PRO A 496 -15.40 -12.15 -14.95
N THR A 497 -14.32 -12.93 -14.81
CA THR A 497 -13.89 -13.45 -13.51
C THR A 497 -12.44 -13.11 -13.20
N ALA A 498 -12.24 -12.21 -12.24
CA ALA A 498 -10.95 -12.00 -11.60
C ALA A 498 -10.72 -13.08 -10.52
N VAL A 499 -9.48 -13.55 -10.39
CA VAL A 499 -9.09 -14.57 -9.40
C VAL A 499 -8.63 -13.88 -8.13
N TYR A 500 -9.16 -14.31 -6.99
CA TYR A 500 -8.76 -13.84 -5.66
C TYR A 500 -8.16 -15.00 -4.88
N GLU A 501 -6.99 -14.81 -4.29
CA GLU A 501 -6.38 -15.82 -3.45
C GLU A 501 -7.24 -16.05 -2.21
N ASN A 502 -7.53 -17.31 -1.89
CA ASN A 502 -8.18 -17.70 -0.65
C ASN A 502 -7.10 -18.24 0.31
N TRP A 503 -7.14 -17.79 1.55
CA TRP A 503 -6.18 -18.18 2.58
C TRP A 503 -6.88 -18.70 3.84
N TYR A 504 -8.12 -19.18 3.73
CA TYR A 504 -8.87 -19.81 4.81
C TYR A 504 -8.07 -20.94 5.47
N ASP A 505 -7.43 -21.79 4.67
CA ASP A 505 -6.64 -22.93 5.17
C ASP A 505 -5.33 -22.51 5.87
N ARG A 506 -4.98 -21.21 5.82
CA ARG A 506 -3.85 -20.61 6.54
C ARG A 506 -4.29 -19.95 7.85
N LEU A 507 -5.57 -20.00 8.21
CA LEU A 507 -6.13 -19.37 9.41
C LEU A 507 -6.50 -20.42 10.47
N ARG A 508 -6.17 -20.12 11.73
CA ARG A 508 -6.66 -20.84 12.91
C ARG A 508 -7.77 -20.04 13.58
N PHE A 509 -8.98 -20.57 13.70
CA PHE A 509 -10.14 -19.89 14.31
C PHE A 509 -10.30 -20.19 15.82
#